data_AF-A0A4Y7QA60-F1
#
_entry.id   AF-A0A4Y7QA60-F1
#
_cell.length_a   1.000
_cell.length_b   1.000
_cell.length_c   1.000
_cell.angle_alpha   90.00
_cell.angle_beta   90.00
_cell.angle_gamma   90.00
#
_symmetry.space_group_name_H-M   'P 1'
#
loop_
_entity.id
_entity.type
_entity.pdbx_description
1 polymer ?
#
loop_
_entity_poly.entity_id
_entity_poly.type
_entity_poly.pdbx_seq_one_letter_code
_entity_poly.pdbx_strand_id
1 'polypeptide(L)'
;MIMTTEAKLSSANRSRSSSFMKDRLSKLTQLHATSVAAIQTHIEFVPAKVPHVRRLQTLAVALWALLLPITLCLFLCLCTFPPLWPFIIVYMLWVHFWDAAPEHGGRSSQWFRSMRLWTYFAEYYPASMKKEQELPADRPYVFGYHPHGIIGMGALATFATESTGFSTAFPGIKPHLLTLASNFKMPIYRDILLFLGICSVSKQSCVNILAQGKGNAICIVVGGAAESLSAHPGTADLTLRRRLGFIKVAIQQGADLVPVFSFGENDIFQQMPNEKGTFVYNLQKKFQTVFGFTLPLFHGRGMLNYNLGLMPYRRRIVSVIGRPINVEKSERPTTEQIQAVQKLYIDELYRIWETYKDVFATDRRKELSIID
;
A
#
# COMPACT_ATOMS: atom_id res chain seq x y z
N MET A 1 -16.99 -44.98 -66.56
CA MET A 1 -17.59 -43.99 -67.47
C MET A 1 -18.74 -43.33 -66.70
N ILE A 2 -18.59 -42.04 -66.34
CA ILE A 2 -19.59 -40.95 -66.41
C ILE A 2 -21.05 -41.34 -66.01
N MET A 3 -21.84 -40.67 -65.16
CA MET A 3 -21.78 -39.41 -64.42
C MET A 3 -22.97 -39.42 -63.44
N THR A 4 -22.76 -38.79 -62.29
CA THR A 4 -23.66 -37.92 -61.49
C THR A 4 -25.13 -37.76 -61.91
N THR A 5 -26.04 -37.87 -60.94
CA THR A 5 -27.23 -37.01 -60.85
C THR A 5 -27.50 -36.60 -59.39
N GLU A 6 -27.43 -35.30 -59.14
CA GLU A 6 -27.88 -34.62 -57.93
C GLU A 6 -29.41 -34.60 -57.87
N ALA A 7 -29.98 -34.68 -56.65
CA ALA A 7 -31.24 -34.01 -56.35
C ALA A 7 -31.33 -33.62 -54.86
N LYS A 8 -31.10 -32.32 -54.64
CA LYS A 8 -31.87 -31.40 -53.78
C LYS A 8 -32.25 -31.86 -52.36
N LEU A 9 -31.52 -31.34 -51.38
CA LEU A 9 -32.06 -31.05 -50.04
C LEU A 9 -31.80 -29.58 -49.66
N SER A 10 -32.85 -28.80 -49.93
CA SER A 10 -33.43 -27.73 -49.10
C SER A 10 -32.53 -26.62 -48.56
N SER A 11 -32.69 -25.45 -49.20
CA SER A 11 -32.27 -24.11 -48.75
C SER A 11 -32.87 -23.66 -47.41
N ALA A 12 -33.77 -24.44 -46.78
CA ALA A 12 -34.43 -24.06 -45.52
C ALA A 12 -33.55 -24.22 -44.26
N ASN A 13 -32.51 -25.06 -44.30
CA ASN A 13 -31.64 -25.27 -43.13
C ASN A 13 -30.50 -24.25 -42.99
N ARG A 14 -30.13 -23.52 -44.05
CA ARG A 14 -29.13 -22.44 -43.95
C ARG A 14 -29.69 -21.14 -43.36
N SER A 15 -30.99 -20.88 -43.45
CA SER A 15 -31.59 -19.64 -42.93
C SER A 15 -31.85 -19.67 -41.41
N ARG A 16 -32.11 -20.86 -40.82
CA ARG A 16 -32.29 -21.02 -39.36
C ARG A 16 -30.99 -20.86 -38.56
N SER A 17 -29.85 -21.26 -39.12
CA SER A 17 -28.54 -21.11 -38.47
C SER A 17 -28.08 -19.64 -38.43
N SER A 18 -28.32 -18.88 -39.52
CA SER A 18 -27.96 -17.46 -39.58
C SER A 18 -28.90 -16.60 -38.75
N SER A 19 -30.19 -16.93 -38.65
CA SER A 19 -31.12 -16.22 -37.76
C SER A 19 -30.80 -16.48 -36.29
N PHE A 20 -30.45 -17.72 -35.91
CA PHE A 20 -30.08 -18.07 -34.54
C PHE A 20 -28.74 -17.45 -34.11
N MET A 21 -27.75 -17.38 -35.03
CA MET A 21 -26.51 -16.65 -34.79
C MET A 21 -26.74 -15.14 -34.74
N LYS A 22 -27.59 -14.57 -35.60
CA LYS A 22 -27.97 -13.15 -35.52
C LYS A 22 -28.72 -12.83 -34.24
N ASP A 23 -29.54 -13.75 -33.72
CA ASP A 23 -30.29 -13.57 -32.47
C ASP A 23 -29.40 -13.73 -31.23
N ARG A 24 -28.35 -14.57 -31.30
CA ARG A 24 -27.28 -14.60 -30.29
C ARG A 24 -26.37 -13.39 -30.36
N LEU A 25 -26.03 -12.92 -31.56
CA LEU A 25 -25.26 -11.70 -31.76
C LEU A 25 -26.05 -10.49 -31.29
N SER A 26 -27.33 -10.36 -31.61
CA SER A 26 -28.19 -9.27 -31.14
C SER A 26 -28.37 -9.31 -29.61
N LYS A 27 -28.46 -10.50 -29.00
CA LYS A 27 -28.44 -10.67 -27.54
C LYS A 27 -27.07 -10.36 -26.92
N LEU A 28 -25.97 -10.58 -27.62
CA LEU A 28 -24.63 -10.12 -27.22
C LEU A 28 -24.47 -8.61 -27.39
N THR A 29 -25.13 -7.99 -28.36
CA THR A 29 -25.17 -6.53 -28.53
C THR A 29 -26.15 -5.86 -27.54
N GLN A 30 -27.17 -6.58 -27.07
CA GLN A 30 -28.15 -6.15 -26.06
C GLN A 30 -27.78 -6.53 -24.62
N LEU A 31 -26.73 -7.34 -24.42
CA LEU A 31 -26.02 -7.41 -23.15
C LEU A 31 -25.38 -6.04 -22.95
N HIS A 32 -26.20 -5.16 -22.37
CA HIS A 32 -25.86 -3.90 -21.76
C HIS A 32 -24.36 -3.65 -21.82
N ALA A 33 -23.97 -2.87 -22.84
CA ALA A 33 -23.37 -1.60 -22.51
C ALA A 33 -24.28 -0.92 -21.45
N THR A 34 -24.22 -1.38 -20.20
CA THR A 34 -24.06 -0.45 -19.10
C THR A 34 -22.82 0.29 -19.53
N SER A 35 -23.04 1.38 -20.26
CA SER A 35 -22.06 2.43 -20.37
C SER A 35 -21.52 2.52 -18.96
N VAL A 36 -20.23 2.20 -18.78
CA VAL A 36 -19.49 2.66 -17.61
C VAL A 36 -19.94 4.10 -17.50
N ALA A 37 -20.81 4.39 -16.51
CA ALA A 37 -21.61 5.60 -16.49
C ALA A 37 -20.67 6.70 -16.90
N ALA A 38 -20.93 7.31 -18.07
CA ALA A 38 -19.94 8.12 -18.76
C ALA A 38 -19.31 8.98 -17.69
N ILE A 39 -18.03 8.74 -17.38
CA ILE A 39 -17.34 9.57 -16.41
C ILE A 39 -17.36 10.91 -17.12
N GLN A 40 -18.35 11.74 -16.79
CA GLN A 40 -18.51 13.10 -17.28
C GLN A 40 -17.34 13.84 -16.66
N THR A 41 -16.16 13.60 -17.22
CA THR A 41 -14.91 14.22 -16.83
C THR A 41 -14.95 15.59 -17.47
N HIS A 42 -15.68 16.52 -16.84
CA HIS A 42 -15.21 17.88 -16.85
C HIS A 42 -13.80 17.85 -16.25
N ILE A 43 -12.79 17.79 -17.13
CA ILE A 43 -11.38 17.81 -16.73
C ILE A 43 -11.13 19.22 -16.19
N GLU A 44 -11.14 19.34 -14.88
CA GLU A 44 -10.81 20.59 -14.21
C GLU A 44 -9.28 20.73 -14.20
N PHE A 45 -8.78 21.59 -15.08
CA PHE A 45 -7.35 21.88 -15.18
C PHE A 45 -6.89 22.75 -14.00
N VAL A 46 -5.64 22.57 -13.63
CA VAL A 46 -4.99 23.39 -12.60
C VAL A 46 -4.85 24.83 -13.11
N PRO A 47 -5.24 25.86 -12.33
CA PRO A 47 -5.05 27.26 -12.72
C PRO A 47 -3.58 27.56 -13.05
N ALA A 48 -3.32 28.44 -14.01
CA ALA A 48 -1.95 28.80 -14.40
C ALA A 48 -1.13 29.37 -13.21
N LYS A 49 -1.78 30.03 -12.26
CA LYS A 49 -1.16 30.63 -11.06
C LYS A 49 -1.33 29.75 -9.81
N VAL A 50 -0.62 28.62 -9.77
CA VAL A 50 -0.42 27.84 -8.52
C VAL A 50 0.86 28.27 -7.80
N PRO A 51 0.82 28.53 -6.47
CA PRO A 51 2.00 28.87 -5.67
C PRO A 51 3.14 27.86 -5.84
N HIS A 52 4.39 28.35 -5.87
CA HIS A 52 5.59 27.51 -6.05
C HIS A 52 5.67 26.36 -5.05
N VAL A 53 5.32 26.61 -3.79
CA VAL A 53 5.31 25.59 -2.72
C VAL A 53 4.38 24.42 -3.08
N ARG A 54 3.18 24.71 -3.60
CA ARG A 54 2.25 23.65 -4.05
C ARG A 54 2.82 22.85 -5.22
N ARG A 55 3.55 23.49 -6.14
CA ARG A 55 4.21 22.77 -7.24
C ARG A 55 5.30 21.83 -6.73
N LEU A 56 6.09 22.26 -5.75
CA LEU A 56 7.14 21.44 -5.12
C LEU A 56 6.53 20.25 -4.35
N GLN A 57 5.42 20.44 -3.64
CA GLN A 57 4.67 19.36 -3.01
C GLN A 57 4.16 18.34 -4.04
N THR A 58 3.58 18.80 -5.15
CA THR A 58 3.14 17.90 -6.23
C THR A 58 4.33 17.15 -6.83
N LEU A 59 5.45 17.83 -7.06
CA LEU A 59 6.67 17.22 -7.57
C LEU A 59 7.21 16.15 -6.62
N ALA A 60 7.23 16.41 -5.31
CA ALA A 60 7.70 15.44 -4.32
C ALA A 60 6.88 14.15 -4.35
N VAL A 61 5.55 14.25 -4.36
CA VAL A 61 4.66 13.08 -4.46
C VAL A 61 4.77 12.40 -5.83
N ALA A 62 4.94 13.15 -6.91
CA ALA A 62 5.11 12.58 -8.27
C ALA A 62 6.43 11.83 -8.41
N LEU A 63 7.52 12.37 -7.88
CA LEU A 63 8.82 11.71 -7.84
C LEU A 63 8.74 10.40 -7.05
N TRP A 64 8.03 10.39 -5.92
CA TRP A 64 7.78 9.17 -5.15
C TRP A 64 6.95 8.14 -5.94
N ALA A 65 5.82 8.57 -6.53
CA ALA A 65 4.95 7.68 -7.30
C ALA A 65 5.63 7.08 -8.53
N LEU A 66 6.56 7.82 -9.15
CA LEU A 66 7.34 7.39 -10.32
C LEU A 66 8.70 6.79 -9.95
N LEU A 67 9.01 6.62 -8.67
CA LEU A 67 10.35 6.25 -8.24
C LEU A 67 10.79 4.89 -8.81
N LEU A 68 9.91 3.89 -8.77
CA LEU A 68 10.18 2.56 -9.31
C LEU A 68 10.42 2.59 -10.83
N PRO A 69 9.53 3.15 -11.67
CA PRO A 69 9.81 3.22 -13.11
C PRO A 69 11.04 4.07 -13.44
N ILE A 70 11.27 5.19 -12.74
CA ILE A 70 12.46 6.04 -12.94
C ILE A 70 13.75 5.24 -12.68
N THR A 71 13.81 4.54 -11.54
CA THR A 71 15.00 3.76 -11.17
C THR A 71 15.21 2.54 -12.06
N LEU A 72 14.13 1.89 -12.49
CA LEU A 72 14.21 0.80 -13.46
C LEU A 72 14.71 1.27 -14.83
N CYS A 73 14.15 2.36 -15.36
CA CYS A 73 14.63 2.96 -16.60
C CYS A 73 16.10 3.38 -16.49
N LEU A 74 16.49 4.03 -15.39
CA LEU A 74 17.88 4.38 -15.14
C LEU A 74 18.79 3.15 -15.16
N PHE A 75 18.43 2.08 -14.43
CA PHE A 75 19.21 0.84 -14.42
C PHE A 75 19.35 0.24 -15.82
N LEU A 76 18.26 0.16 -16.60
CA LEU A 76 18.30 -0.35 -17.96
C LEU A 76 19.17 0.52 -18.88
N CYS A 77 19.11 1.84 -18.75
CA CYS A 77 20.00 2.75 -19.48
C CYS A 77 21.47 2.52 -19.12
N LEU A 78 21.81 2.31 -17.84
CA LEU A 78 23.18 1.97 -17.43
C LEU A 78 23.65 0.65 -18.06
N CYS A 79 22.76 -0.35 -18.16
CA CYS A 79 23.05 -1.62 -18.83
C CYS A 79 23.36 -1.47 -20.34
N THR A 80 22.89 -0.41 -21.01
CA THR A 80 23.22 -0.18 -22.43
C THR A 80 24.64 0.30 -22.68
N PHE A 81 25.41 0.65 -21.64
CA PHE A 81 26.77 1.14 -21.76
C PHE A 81 27.80 0.09 -21.26
N PRO A 82 28.45 -0.68 -22.17
CA PRO A 82 29.32 -1.80 -21.81
C PRO A 82 30.45 -1.51 -20.81
N PRO A 83 31.09 -0.32 -20.82
CA PRO A 83 32.11 0.00 -19.81
C PRO A 83 31.62 -0.04 -18.36
N LEU A 84 30.31 0.07 -18.12
CA LEU A 84 29.74 -0.03 -16.76
C LEU A 84 29.44 -1.46 -16.32
N TRP A 85 29.48 -2.45 -17.22
CA TRP A 85 29.08 -3.82 -16.90
C TRP A 85 29.83 -4.44 -15.73
N PRO A 86 31.17 -4.28 -15.58
CA PRO A 86 31.86 -4.80 -14.42
C PRO A 86 31.27 -4.29 -13.09
N PHE A 87 30.95 -3.00 -13.02
CA PHE A 87 30.35 -2.39 -11.83
C PHE A 87 28.91 -2.87 -11.60
N ILE A 88 28.12 -2.98 -12.66
CA ILE A 88 26.74 -3.50 -12.58
C ILE A 88 26.75 -4.95 -12.11
N ILE A 89 27.64 -5.80 -12.64
CA ILE A 89 27.77 -7.21 -12.23
C ILE A 89 28.16 -7.28 -10.76
N VAL A 90 29.18 -6.53 -10.33
CA VAL A 90 29.61 -6.49 -8.92
C VAL A 90 28.45 -6.05 -8.02
N TYR A 91 27.72 -5.00 -8.40
CA TYR A 91 26.55 -4.53 -7.66
C TYR A 91 25.46 -5.61 -7.58
N MET A 92 25.10 -6.26 -8.69
CA MET A 92 24.07 -7.29 -8.71
C MET A 92 24.47 -8.53 -7.90
N LEU A 93 25.73 -8.96 -7.99
CA LEU A 93 26.27 -10.05 -7.18
C LEU A 93 26.21 -9.68 -5.68
N TRP A 94 26.62 -8.47 -5.32
CA TRP A 94 26.52 -7.98 -3.95
C TRP A 94 25.08 -7.96 -3.44
N VAL A 95 24.13 -7.41 -4.22
CA VAL A 95 22.70 -7.38 -3.86
C VAL A 95 22.12 -8.77 -3.65
N HIS A 96 22.50 -9.75 -4.46
CA HIS A 96 21.89 -11.09 -4.43
C HIS A 96 22.54 -12.06 -3.45
N PHE A 97 23.85 -11.95 -3.22
CA PHE A 97 24.59 -12.93 -2.43
C PHE A 97 25.06 -12.42 -1.07
N TRP A 98 25.27 -11.11 -0.91
CA TRP A 98 25.91 -10.57 0.30
C TRP A 98 25.04 -9.57 1.06
N ASP A 99 24.15 -8.83 0.39
CA ASP A 99 23.41 -7.77 1.05
C ASP A 99 22.22 -8.27 1.87
N ALA A 100 22.44 -8.42 3.18
CA ALA A 100 21.41 -8.79 4.15
C ALA A 100 20.65 -7.60 4.77
N ALA A 101 20.95 -6.36 4.39
CA ALA A 101 20.38 -5.16 5.03
C ALA A 101 18.84 -5.11 5.02
N PRO A 102 18.12 -5.52 3.95
CA PRO A 102 16.65 -5.53 3.96
C PRO A 102 16.03 -6.34 5.09
N GLU A 103 16.74 -7.29 5.68
CA GLU A 103 16.26 -8.16 6.76
C GLU A 103 16.95 -7.91 8.10
N HIS A 104 17.81 -6.91 8.22
CA HIS A 104 18.61 -6.65 9.42
C HIS A 104 18.58 -5.17 9.85
N GLY A 105 17.51 -4.44 9.53
CA GLY A 105 17.33 -3.04 9.94
C GLY A 105 17.75 -1.99 8.91
N GLY A 106 18.05 -2.41 7.68
CA GLY A 106 18.29 -1.53 6.56
C GLY A 106 19.59 -0.74 6.66
N ARG A 107 19.64 0.41 5.97
CA ARG A 107 20.78 1.36 6.00
C ARG A 107 20.27 2.76 6.23
N SER A 108 19.45 2.92 7.27
CA SER A 108 18.75 4.16 7.56
C SER A 108 19.72 5.34 7.63
N SER A 109 19.48 6.37 6.82
CA SER A 109 20.29 7.59 6.77
C SER A 109 19.46 8.74 7.31
N GLN A 110 19.83 9.27 8.48
CA GLN A 110 19.11 10.38 9.09
C GLN A 110 19.09 11.61 8.20
N TRP A 111 20.20 11.88 7.50
CA TRP A 111 20.29 12.96 6.52
C TRP A 111 19.27 12.76 5.40
N PHE A 112 19.19 11.55 4.84
CA PHE A 112 18.26 11.24 3.75
C PHE A 112 16.80 11.37 4.21
N ARG A 113 16.47 10.84 5.40
CA ARG A 113 15.14 10.92 6.02
C ARG A 113 14.71 12.34 6.39
N SER A 114 15.67 13.25 6.58
CA SER A 114 15.44 14.66 6.94
C SER A 114 15.46 15.61 5.75
N MET A 115 15.61 15.11 4.52
CA MET A 115 15.62 15.97 3.33
C MET A 115 14.31 16.73 3.18
N ARG A 116 14.40 17.98 2.73
CA ARG A 116 13.25 18.87 2.49
C ARG A 116 12.23 18.33 1.48
N LEU A 117 12.64 17.39 0.63
CA LEU A 117 11.75 16.60 -0.23
C LEU A 117 10.62 15.96 0.57
N TRP A 118 10.92 15.37 1.73
CA TRP A 118 9.94 14.68 2.57
C TRP A 118 9.01 15.65 3.30
N THR A 119 9.48 16.86 3.63
CA THR A 119 8.62 17.93 4.13
C THR A 119 7.56 18.29 3.08
N TYR A 120 7.97 18.50 1.83
CA TYR A 120 7.03 18.76 0.73
C TYR A 120 6.08 17.59 0.47
N PHE A 121 6.58 16.36 0.61
CA PHE A 121 5.75 15.16 0.53
C PHE A 121 4.67 15.16 1.61
N ALA A 122 5.01 15.39 2.88
CA ALA A 122 4.03 15.42 3.98
C ALA A 122 3.03 16.57 3.84
N GLU A 123 3.51 17.77 3.50
CA GLU A 123 2.65 18.95 3.31
C GLU A 123 1.71 18.86 2.10
N TYR A 124 1.95 17.91 1.18
CA TYR A 124 0.99 17.61 0.12
C TYR A 124 -0.34 17.07 0.69
N TYR A 125 -0.24 16.22 1.72
CA TYR A 125 -1.34 15.56 2.42
C TYR A 125 -1.68 16.19 3.76
N PRO A 126 -1.26 17.43 4.02
CA PRO A 126 -1.06 17.93 5.39
C PRO A 126 -0.80 16.85 6.47
N ALA A 127 0.15 15.94 6.21
CA ALA A 127 0.36 14.76 7.04
C ALA A 127 0.90 15.13 8.43
N SER A 128 0.36 14.51 9.47
CA SER A 128 0.76 14.76 10.85
C SER A 128 0.61 13.52 11.71
N MET A 129 1.32 13.49 12.83
CA MET A 129 1.23 12.42 13.82
C MET A 129 0.71 12.97 15.15
N LYS A 130 -0.16 12.21 15.81
CA LYS A 130 -0.62 12.48 17.18
C LYS A 130 -0.12 11.39 18.11
N LYS A 131 0.72 11.75 19.07
CA LYS A 131 1.19 10.85 20.13
C LYS A 131 0.20 10.87 21.30
N GLU A 132 -0.24 9.70 21.76
CA GLU A 132 -1.09 9.60 22.96
C GLU A 132 -0.35 9.23 24.24
N GLN A 133 0.78 8.53 24.13
CA GLN A 133 1.56 8.11 25.29
C GLN A 133 3.06 8.16 25.02
N GLU A 134 3.85 8.35 26.08
CA GLU A 134 5.29 8.11 26.06
C GLU A 134 5.60 6.63 25.83
N LEU A 135 6.56 6.37 24.96
CA LEU A 135 7.07 5.02 24.70
C LEU A 135 8.53 4.98 25.15
N PRO A 136 8.87 4.27 26.25
CA PRO A 136 10.25 4.17 26.69
C PRO A 136 11.10 3.41 25.66
N ALA A 137 12.31 3.89 25.37
CA ALA A 137 13.24 3.23 24.46
C ALA A 137 13.97 2.02 25.09
N ASP A 138 13.45 1.48 26.20
CA ASP A 138 14.04 0.38 26.97
C ASP A 138 13.65 -1.01 26.46
N ARG A 139 12.79 -1.07 25.43
CA ARG A 139 12.20 -2.28 24.86
C ARG A 139 11.94 -2.13 23.35
N PRO A 140 11.69 -3.23 22.63
CA PRO A 140 11.29 -3.16 21.22
C PRO A 140 9.77 -2.96 21.06
N TYR A 141 9.35 -2.48 19.89
CA TYR A 141 7.94 -2.23 19.58
C TYR A 141 7.49 -2.77 18.22
N VAL A 142 6.23 -3.18 18.14
CA VAL A 142 5.55 -3.47 16.87
C VAL A 142 4.40 -2.48 16.70
N PHE A 143 4.59 -1.51 15.81
CA PHE A 143 3.54 -0.59 15.38
C PHE A 143 2.67 -1.28 14.33
N GLY A 144 1.38 -1.42 14.60
CA GLY A 144 0.42 -1.93 13.63
C GLY A 144 -0.37 -0.78 13.02
N TYR A 145 -0.11 -0.50 11.74
CA TYR A 145 -0.68 0.65 11.03
C TYR A 145 -1.96 0.29 10.30
N HIS A 146 -2.99 1.10 10.51
CA HIS A 146 -4.33 0.98 9.94
C HIS A 146 -4.92 2.34 9.56
N PRO A 147 -5.79 2.42 8.55
CA PRO A 147 -5.91 1.46 7.47
C PRO A 147 -4.64 1.50 6.59
N HIS A 148 -4.42 0.48 5.77
CA HIS A 148 -3.39 0.42 4.76
C HIS A 148 -3.60 1.48 3.67
N GLY A 149 -4.87 1.79 3.36
CA GLY A 149 -5.22 2.50 2.14
C GLY A 149 -4.69 1.78 0.90
N ILE A 150 -4.59 2.49 -0.20
CA ILE A 150 -4.06 1.90 -1.44
C ILE A 150 -2.55 1.64 -1.32
N ILE A 151 -1.79 2.58 -0.75
CA ILE A 151 -0.31 2.54 -0.73
C ILE A 151 0.36 3.02 0.58
N GLY A 152 -0.39 3.35 1.64
CA GLY A 152 0.18 3.67 2.96
C GLY A 152 1.07 4.92 3.02
N MET A 153 0.59 6.06 2.54
CA MET A 153 1.36 7.32 2.48
C MET A 153 1.58 7.95 3.85
N GLY A 154 0.62 7.84 4.77
CA GLY A 154 0.83 8.30 6.15
C GLY A 154 1.85 7.43 6.89
N ALA A 155 1.92 6.12 6.59
CA ALA A 155 2.92 5.23 7.15
C ALA A 155 4.32 5.62 6.68
N LEU A 156 4.48 5.94 5.39
CA LEU A 156 5.73 6.46 4.85
C LEU A 156 6.14 7.78 5.50
N ALA A 157 5.24 8.77 5.51
CA ALA A 157 5.51 10.08 6.11
C ALA A 157 5.90 9.96 7.60
N THR A 158 5.28 9.04 8.32
CA THR A 158 5.46 8.88 9.77
C THR A 158 6.67 8.03 10.15
N PHE A 159 6.84 6.86 9.55
CA PHE A 159 7.81 5.87 10.01
C PHE A 159 9.08 5.79 9.16
N ALA A 160 9.07 6.32 7.92
CA ALA A 160 10.21 6.26 7.02
C ALA A 160 10.93 7.61 6.85
N THR A 161 10.30 8.72 7.24
CA THR A 161 10.86 10.07 7.09
C THR A 161 10.77 10.85 8.41
N GLU A 162 11.47 11.98 8.51
CA GLU A 162 11.37 12.86 9.67
C GLU A 162 10.27 13.93 9.54
N SER A 163 9.51 13.90 8.45
CA SER A 163 8.58 14.98 8.08
C SER A 163 7.44 15.23 9.08
N THR A 164 7.07 14.21 9.86
CA THR A 164 6.04 14.28 10.92
C THR A 164 6.61 14.35 12.33
N GLY A 165 7.95 14.33 12.47
CA GLY A 165 8.64 14.48 13.76
C GLY A 165 8.72 13.23 14.63
N PHE A 166 8.64 12.01 14.05
CA PHE A 166 8.66 10.75 14.82
C PHE A 166 9.83 10.66 15.81
N SER A 167 11.08 10.89 15.37
CA SER A 167 12.26 10.75 16.23
C SER A 167 12.31 11.79 17.36
N THR A 168 11.63 12.93 17.18
CA THR A 168 11.47 13.95 18.24
C THR A 168 10.41 13.52 19.23
N ALA A 169 9.30 12.94 18.76
CA ALA A 169 8.22 12.46 19.60
C ALA A 169 8.59 11.19 20.39
N PHE A 170 9.44 10.32 19.83
CA PHE A 170 9.86 9.06 20.45
C PHE A 170 11.40 8.95 20.46
N PRO A 171 12.09 9.73 21.29
CA PRO A 171 13.54 9.74 21.33
C PRO A 171 14.09 8.37 21.71
N GLY A 172 15.07 7.90 20.95
CA GLY A 172 15.69 6.59 21.14
C GLY A 172 14.96 5.42 20.48
N ILE A 173 13.75 5.63 19.93
CA ILE A 173 13.06 4.61 19.13
C ILE A 173 13.45 4.76 17.66
N LYS A 174 13.94 3.68 17.06
CA LYS A 174 14.30 3.55 15.64
C LYS A 174 13.19 2.80 14.91
N PRO A 175 12.33 3.49 14.14
CA PRO A 175 11.27 2.83 13.38
C PRO A 175 11.82 2.23 12.10
N HIS A 176 11.30 1.05 11.74
CA HIS A 176 11.52 0.39 10.46
C HIS A 176 10.16 0.11 9.83
N LEU A 177 9.77 0.93 8.85
CA LEU A 177 8.58 0.65 8.04
C LEU A 177 8.84 -0.60 7.18
N LEU A 178 7.92 -1.55 7.21
CA LEU A 178 8.09 -2.81 6.49
C LEU A 178 7.26 -2.85 5.20
N THR A 179 7.88 -3.33 4.13
CA THR A 179 7.27 -3.45 2.79
C THR A 179 7.59 -4.79 2.14
N LEU A 180 7.01 -5.06 0.97
CA LEU A 180 7.16 -6.32 0.25
C LEU A 180 8.63 -6.62 -0.08
N ALA A 181 9.06 -7.87 0.15
CA ALA A 181 10.42 -8.32 -0.12
C ALA A 181 10.86 -8.13 -1.59
N SER A 182 9.90 -8.16 -2.53
CA SER A 182 10.15 -7.92 -3.95
C SER A 182 10.72 -6.53 -4.24
N ASN A 183 10.39 -5.52 -3.44
CA ASN A 183 10.94 -4.17 -3.59
C ASN A 183 12.47 -4.15 -3.47
N PHE A 184 13.04 -5.05 -2.67
CA PHE A 184 14.49 -5.12 -2.44
C PHE A 184 15.26 -5.90 -3.51
N LYS A 185 14.54 -6.46 -4.50
CA LYS A 185 15.12 -7.07 -5.72
C LYS A 185 15.29 -6.07 -6.86
N MET A 186 14.66 -4.90 -6.76
CA MET A 186 14.74 -3.85 -7.78
C MET A 186 16.02 -3.02 -7.61
N PRO A 187 16.96 -3.05 -8.58
CA PRO A 187 18.19 -2.25 -8.53
C PRO A 187 17.91 -0.77 -8.34
N ILE A 188 18.76 -0.08 -7.58
CA ILE A 188 18.70 1.36 -7.26
C ILE A 188 17.49 1.73 -6.38
N TYR A 189 16.27 1.29 -6.72
CA TYR A 189 15.05 1.49 -5.94
C TYR A 189 15.22 0.98 -4.50
N ARG A 190 15.76 -0.24 -4.37
CA ARG A 190 16.03 -0.86 -3.07
C ARG A 190 16.90 0.02 -2.17
N ASP A 191 17.89 0.70 -2.73
CA ASP A 191 18.87 1.44 -1.94
C ASP A 191 18.24 2.71 -1.37
N ILE A 192 17.33 3.34 -2.13
CA ILE A 192 16.51 4.47 -1.66
C ILE A 192 15.60 4.04 -0.50
N LEU A 193 14.95 2.87 -0.61
CA LEU A 193 14.14 2.34 0.50
C LEU A 193 15.00 2.07 1.74
N LEU A 194 16.19 1.49 1.56
CA LEU A 194 17.10 1.19 2.68
C LEU A 194 17.62 2.48 3.34
N PHE A 195 17.88 3.54 2.58
CA PHE A 195 18.24 4.86 3.13
C PHE A 195 17.09 5.51 3.92
N LEU A 196 15.84 5.20 3.58
CA LEU A 196 14.67 5.57 4.39
C LEU A 196 14.48 4.69 5.64
N GLY A 197 15.31 3.66 5.83
CA GLY A 197 15.15 2.69 6.92
C GLY A 197 14.03 1.68 6.68
N ILE A 198 13.47 1.64 5.47
CA ILE A 198 12.41 0.70 5.08
C ILE A 198 13.04 -0.69 4.91
N CYS A 199 12.40 -1.71 5.48
CA CYS A 199 12.88 -3.09 5.49
C CYS A 199 11.83 -4.06 4.93
N SER A 200 12.21 -5.33 4.79
CA SER A 200 11.33 -6.40 4.35
C SER A 200 10.30 -6.74 5.43
N VAL A 201 9.06 -7.01 5.03
CA VAL A 201 7.99 -7.52 5.91
C VAL A 201 8.08 -9.04 6.12
N SER A 202 9.19 -9.68 5.70
CA SER A 202 9.43 -11.10 5.97
C SER A 202 9.48 -11.36 7.48
N LYS A 203 9.01 -12.53 7.92
CA LYS A 203 9.10 -12.93 9.34
C LYS A 203 10.53 -12.85 9.86
N GLN A 204 11.50 -13.26 9.04
CA GLN A 204 12.92 -13.21 9.39
C GLN A 204 13.37 -11.78 9.68
N SER A 205 13.03 -10.83 8.80
CA SER A 205 13.30 -9.41 9.00
C SER A 205 12.69 -8.87 10.30
N CYS A 206 11.40 -9.17 10.55
CA CYS A 206 10.74 -8.75 11.80
C CYS A 206 11.47 -9.27 13.03
N VAL A 207 11.83 -10.57 13.05
CA VAL A 207 12.56 -11.18 14.18
C VAL A 207 13.95 -10.56 14.33
N ASN A 208 14.70 -10.43 13.25
CA ASN A 208 16.06 -9.89 13.28
C ASN A 208 16.10 -8.45 13.79
N ILE A 209 15.20 -7.59 13.34
CA ILE A 209 15.13 -6.19 13.77
C ILE A 209 14.76 -6.10 15.24
N LEU A 210 13.73 -6.83 15.67
CA LEU A 210 13.30 -6.81 17.08
C LEU A 210 14.33 -7.45 18.02
N ALA A 211 15.09 -8.45 17.55
CA ALA A 211 16.16 -9.09 18.30
C ALA A 211 17.37 -8.19 18.55
N GLN A 212 17.53 -7.08 17.81
CA GLN A 212 18.51 -6.04 18.13
C GLN A 212 18.21 -5.35 19.48
N GLY A 213 17.00 -5.53 20.01
CA GLY A 213 16.63 -5.15 21.36
C GLY A 213 16.17 -3.71 21.49
N LYS A 214 16.52 -3.10 22.61
CA LYS A 214 15.99 -1.82 23.11
C LYS A 214 15.99 -0.72 22.04
N GLY A 215 14.87 -0.03 21.90
CA GLY A 215 14.70 1.08 20.96
C GLY A 215 14.45 0.66 19.52
N ASN A 216 14.59 -0.62 19.13
CA ASN A 216 14.26 -1.03 17.76
C ASN A 216 12.77 -1.30 17.63
N ALA A 217 12.16 -0.78 16.56
CA ALA A 217 10.75 -0.95 16.31
C ALA A 217 10.46 -1.24 14.85
N ILE A 218 9.45 -2.06 14.60
CA ILE A 218 8.93 -2.30 13.25
C ILE A 218 7.54 -1.67 13.10
N CYS A 219 7.23 -1.18 11.91
CA CYS A 219 5.89 -0.76 11.54
C CYS A 219 5.36 -1.64 10.42
N ILE A 220 4.25 -2.35 10.68
CA ILE A 220 3.59 -3.22 9.72
C ILE A 220 2.26 -2.59 9.33
N VAL A 221 2.06 -2.41 8.02
CA VAL A 221 0.77 -2.01 7.47
C VAL A 221 -0.11 -3.26 7.33
N VAL A 222 -0.89 -3.55 8.38
CA VAL A 222 -1.42 -4.90 8.65
C VAL A 222 -2.40 -5.42 7.60
N GLY A 223 -3.26 -4.54 7.07
CA GLY A 223 -4.29 -4.93 6.10
C GLY A 223 -3.72 -5.50 4.79
N GLY A 224 -2.53 -5.03 4.41
CA GLY A 224 -1.83 -5.42 3.18
C GLY A 224 -2.68 -5.25 1.92
N ALA A 225 -2.32 -6.02 0.89
CA ALA A 225 -3.01 -5.99 -0.41
C ALA A 225 -4.51 -6.33 -0.35
N ALA A 226 -4.98 -7.06 0.68
CA ALA A 226 -6.40 -7.38 0.81
C ALA A 226 -7.22 -6.13 1.16
N GLU A 227 -6.72 -5.32 2.09
CA GLU A 227 -7.38 -4.08 2.50
C GLU A 227 -7.25 -2.99 1.43
N SER A 228 -6.12 -2.94 0.71
CA SER A 228 -5.91 -1.98 -0.38
C SER A 228 -6.94 -2.09 -1.51
N LEU A 229 -7.47 -3.29 -1.75
CA LEU A 229 -8.52 -3.56 -2.74
C LEU A 229 -9.92 -3.13 -2.28
N SER A 230 -10.09 -2.81 -1.00
CA SER A 230 -11.36 -2.33 -0.41
C SER A 230 -11.22 -0.95 0.23
N ALA A 231 -10.10 -0.26 0.02
CA ALA A 231 -9.88 1.12 0.44
C ALA A 231 -10.80 2.08 -0.35
N HIS A 232 -11.86 2.57 0.29
CA HIS A 232 -12.79 3.53 -0.30
C HIS A 232 -12.84 4.81 0.55
N PRO A 233 -12.96 5.99 -0.08
CA PRO A 233 -13.11 7.22 0.67
C PRO A 233 -14.30 7.19 1.63
N GLY A 234 -14.08 7.73 2.83
CA GLY A 234 -15.05 7.78 3.92
C GLY A 234 -15.33 6.43 4.59
N THR A 235 -14.53 5.39 4.34
CA THR A 235 -14.66 4.08 5.00
C THR A 235 -13.42 3.71 5.80
N ALA A 236 -13.60 2.87 6.82
CA ALA A 236 -12.53 2.30 7.62
C ALA A 236 -12.80 0.81 7.86
N ASP A 237 -12.70 0.00 6.81
CA ASP A 237 -12.76 -1.47 6.93
C ASP A 237 -11.36 -2.02 7.12
N LEU A 238 -11.07 -2.59 8.29
CA LEU A 238 -9.76 -3.12 8.62
C LEU A 238 -9.72 -4.65 8.46
N THR A 239 -8.89 -5.15 7.54
CA THR A 239 -8.56 -6.56 7.38
C THR A 239 -7.64 -6.99 8.52
N LEU A 240 -8.23 -7.37 9.65
CA LEU A 240 -7.50 -7.64 10.89
C LEU A 240 -7.95 -8.93 11.60
N ARG A 241 -9.19 -9.40 11.40
CA ARG A 241 -9.76 -10.52 12.16
C ARG A 241 -8.91 -11.78 12.09
N ARG A 242 -8.36 -12.10 10.91
CA ARG A 242 -7.50 -13.28 10.71
C ARG A 242 -6.00 -12.95 10.70
N ARG A 243 -5.59 -11.69 10.89
CA ARG A 243 -4.20 -11.24 10.81
C ARG A 243 -3.48 -11.36 12.16
N LEU A 244 -3.21 -12.58 12.60
CA LEU A 244 -2.56 -12.84 13.90
C LEU A 244 -1.02 -12.83 13.86
N GLY A 245 -0.42 -12.78 12.68
CA GLY A 245 1.02 -12.97 12.50
C GLY A 245 1.88 -11.93 13.21
N PHE A 246 1.51 -10.65 13.13
CA PHE A 246 2.28 -9.57 13.76
C PHE A 246 2.17 -9.61 15.28
N ILE A 247 1.01 -10.00 15.82
CA ILE A 247 0.80 -10.20 17.26
C ILE A 247 1.66 -11.36 17.76
N LYS A 248 1.67 -12.48 17.01
CA LYS A 248 2.53 -13.63 17.33
C LYS A 248 4.00 -13.23 17.36
N VAL A 249 4.47 -12.44 16.39
CA VAL A 249 5.85 -11.95 16.35
C VAL A 249 6.15 -11.04 17.55
N ALA A 250 5.25 -10.12 17.89
CA ALA A 250 5.39 -9.24 19.04
C ALA A 250 5.57 -10.03 20.35
N ILE A 251 4.70 -11.01 20.61
CA ILE A 251 4.79 -11.88 21.78
C ILE A 251 6.09 -12.70 21.77
N GLN A 252 6.50 -13.25 20.63
CA GLN A 252 7.73 -14.04 20.54
C GLN A 252 8.99 -13.22 20.82
N GLN A 253 8.97 -11.93 20.49
CA GLN A 253 10.12 -11.04 20.69
C GLN A 253 10.03 -10.23 21.98
N GLY A 254 8.91 -10.26 22.71
CA GLY A 254 8.68 -9.38 23.86
C GLY A 254 8.63 -7.91 23.45
N ALA A 255 8.04 -7.63 22.29
CA ALA A 255 7.92 -6.30 21.72
C ALA A 255 6.49 -5.78 21.92
N ASP A 256 6.34 -4.66 22.63
CA ASP A 256 5.03 -4.10 22.94
C ASP A 256 4.32 -3.69 21.65
N LEU A 257 3.03 -4.02 21.55
CA LEU A 257 2.22 -3.71 20.37
C LEU A 257 1.63 -2.32 20.49
N VAL A 258 1.81 -1.50 19.47
CA VAL A 258 1.26 -0.14 19.42
C VAL A 258 0.28 -0.03 18.26
N PRO A 259 -1.04 0.02 18.51
CA PRO A 259 -2.02 0.28 17.48
C PRO A 259 -1.85 1.69 16.92
N VAL A 260 -1.83 1.82 15.60
CA VAL A 260 -1.73 3.10 14.91
C VAL A 260 -2.92 3.23 13.97
N PHE A 261 -3.75 4.25 14.17
CA PHE A 261 -4.88 4.55 13.30
C PHE A 261 -4.64 5.86 12.54
N SER A 262 -4.75 5.81 11.22
CA SER A 262 -4.47 6.92 10.32
C SER A 262 -5.72 7.40 9.61
N PHE A 263 -6.24 8.53 10.08
CA PHE A 263 -7.39 9.17 9.46
C PHE A 263 -7.00 9.78 8.11
N GLY A 264 -7.89 9.70 7.12
CA GLY A 264 -7.70 10.26 5.79
C GLY A 264 -6.91 9.41 4.80
N GLU A 265 -6.31 8.29 5.25
CA GLU A 265 -5.50 7.41 4.41
C GLU A 265 -6.32 6.79 3.24
N ASN A 266 -7.58 6.44 3.47
CA ASN A 266 -8.47 5.91 2.43
C ASN A 266 -9.01 7.00 1.48
N ASP A 267 -8.86 8.28 1.82
CA ASP A 267 -9.46 9.40 1.07
C ASP A 267 -8.53 9.97 -0.02
N ILE A 268 -7.27 9.53 -0.06
CA ILE A 268 -6.28 10.03 -1.01
C ILE A 268 -6.41 9.42 -2.40
N PHE A 269 -7.28 8.43 -2.60
CA PHE A 269 -7.57 7.86 -3.92
C PHE A 269 -9.03 7.43 -4.01
N GLN A 270 -9.55 7.37 -5.24
CA GLN A 270 -10.81 6.70 -5.52
C GLN A 270 -10.52 5.37 -6.21
N GLN A 271 -10.91 4.28 -5.56
CA GLN A 271 -10.91 2.98 -6.22
C GLN A 271 -12.00 2.95 -7.29
N MET A 272 -11.64 2.46 -8.48
CA MET A 272 -12.62 2.17 -9.50
C MET A 272 -13.50 1.00 -9.03
N PRO A 273 -14.82 1.02 -9.35
CA PRO A 273 -15.70 -0.08 -9.03
C PRO A 273 -15.13 -1.38 -9.60
N ASN A 274 -14.85 -2.34 -8.74
CA ASN A 274 -14.35 -3.65 -9.11
C ASN A 274 -15.23 -4.72 -8.48
N GLU A 275 -16.45 -4.83 -9.01
CA GLU A 275 -17.47 -5.72 -8.48
C GLU A 275 -17.03 -7.18 -8.60
N LYS A 276 -17.33 -7.96 -7.54
CA LYS A 276 -17.08 -9.41 -7.50
C LYS A 276 -17.80 -10.06 -8.68
N GLY A 277 -17.05 -10.77 -9.52
CA GLY A 277 -17.57 -11.45 -10.72
C GLY A 277 -17.18 -10.79 -12.04
N THR A 278 -16.62 -9.58 -12.02
CA THR A 278 -16.07 -8.97 -13.24
C THR A 278 -14.78 -9.67 -13.70
N PHE A 279 -14.50 -9.61 -15.00
CA PHE A 279 -13.24 -10.14 -15.56
C PHE A 279 -12.01 -9.50 -14.91
N VAL A 280 -12.09 -8.18 -14.66
CA VAL A 280 -11.05 -7.38 -14.01
C VAL A 280 -10.79 -7.85 -12.58
N TYR A 281 -11.85 -8.07 -11.78
CA TYR A 281 -11.74 -8.63 -10.44
C TYR A 281 -11.06 -10.00 -10.43
N ASN A 282 -11.45 -10.88 -11.37
CA ASN A 282 -10.87 -12.22 -11.48
C ASN A 282 -9.40 -12.17 -11.90
N LEU A 283 -9.03 -11.26 -12.81
CA LEU A 283 -7.64 -11.05 -13.24
C LEU A 283 -6.77 -10.52 -12.09
N GLN A 284 -7.26 -9.51 -11.35
CA GLN A 284 -6.56 -8.99 -10.17
C GLN A 284 -6.41 -10.04 -9.08
N LYS A 285 -7.45 -10.85 -8.80
CA LYS A 285 -7.36 -11.94 -7.83
C LYS A 285 -6.36 -13.00 -8.26
N LYS A 286 -6.35 -13.39 -9.54
CA LYS A 286 -5.36 -14.33 -10.08
C LYS A 286 -3.94 -13.76 -9.96
N PHE A 287 -3.75 -12.50 -10.28
CA PHE A 287 -2.47 -11.79 -10.12
C PHE A 287 -2.05 -11.71 -8.64
N GLN A 288 -2.98 -11.43 -7.72
CA GLN A 288 -2.76 -11.45 -6.27
C GLN A 288 -2.20 -12.80 -5.81
N THR A 289 -2.84 -13.89 -6.23
CA THR A 289 -2.49 -15.24 -5.82
C THR A 289 -1.11 -15.63 -6.33
N VAL A 290 -0.74 -15.18 -7.53
CA VAL A 290 0.56 -15.52 -8.14
C VAL A 290 1.70 -14.66 -7.58
N PHE A 291 1.49 -13.36 -7.42
CA PHE A 291 2.57 -12.41 -7.14
C PHE A 291 2.57 -11.87 -5.70
N GLY A 292 1.53 -12.18 -4.91
CA GLY A 292 1.41 -11.72 -3.52
C GLY A 292 1.01 -10.24 -3.38
N PHE A 293 0.84 -9.53 -4.49
CA PHE A 293 0.35 -8.15 -4.54
C PHE A 293 -0.65 -7.99 -5.68
N THR A 294 -1.61 -7.07 -5.52
CA THR A 294 -2.52 -6.65 -6.59
C THR A 294 -2.17 -5.27 -7.09
N LEU A 295 -2.49 -5.00 -8.34
CA LEU A 295 -2.63 -3.64 -8.86
C LEU A 295 -4.08 -3.19 -8.62
N PRO A 296 -4.38 -2.47 -7.52
CA PRO A 296 -5.69 -1.85 -7.39
C PRO A 296 -5.90 -0.90 -8.58
N LEU A 297 -7.09 -0.95 -9.18
CA LEU A 297 -7.47 0.03 -10.19
C LEU A 297 -8.03 1.23 -9.44
N PHE A 298 -7.25 2.30 -9.42
CA PHE A 298 -7.62 3.54 -8.75
C PHE A 298 -7.34 4.71 -9.67
N HIS A 299 -8.07 5.79 -9.44
CA HIS A 299 -7.71 7.09 -9.95
C HIS A 299 -7.58 8.06 -8.78
N GLY A 300 -6.64 8.97 -8.93
CA GLY A 300 -6.63 10.21 -8.19
C GLY A 300 -6.70 11.36 -9.18
N ARG A 301 -5.81 12.32 -9.03
CA ARG A 301 -5.68 13.49 -9.88
C ARG A 301 -4.56 13.33 -10.92
N GLY A 302 -4.54 14.22 -11.91
CA GLY A 302 -3.38 14.40 -12.79
C GLY A 302 -2.34 15.34 -12.19
N MET A 303 -1.17 15.43 -12.83
CA MET A 303 -0.20 16.50 -12.52
C MET A 303 -0.75 17.88 -12.90
N LEU A 304 -1.54 17.96 -13.96
CA LEU A 304 -2.09 19.20 -14.53
C LEU A 304 -3.62 19.33 -14.42
N ASN A 305 -4.30 18.34 -13.85
CA ASN A 305 -5.75 18.35 -13.64
C ASN A 305 -6.11 17.81 -12.25
N TYR A 306 -7.33 18.05 -11.78
CA TYR A 306 -7.77 17.64 -10.44
C TYR A 306 -8.44 16.29 -10.35
N ASN A 307 -8.96 15.73 -11.45
CA ASN A 307 -9.98 14.67 -11.38
C ASN A 307 -9.60 13.37 -12.13
N LEU A 308 -8.46 13.35 -12.85
CA LEU A 308 -8.04 12.17 -13.62
C LEU A 308 -6.51 12.01 -13.67
N GLY A 309 -6.01 10.98 -12.98
CA GLY A 309 -4.62 10.51 -13.09
C GLY A 309 -4.22 9.55 -11.98
N LEU A 310 -2.93 9.29 -11.85
CA LEU A 310 -2.37 8.37 -10.84
C LEU A 310 -1.85 9.09 -9.58
N MET A 311 -1.95 10.41 -9.52
CA MET A 311 -1.50 11.19 -8.37
C MET A 311 -2.55 11.16 -7.26
N PRO A 312 -2.17 10.99 -6.00
CA PRO A 312 -3.09 11.03 -4.86
C PRO A 312 -3.85 12.36 -4.75
N TYR A 313 -5.08 12.37 -4.24
CA TYR A 313 -5.77 13.59 -3.83
C TYR A 313 -5.06 14.23 -2.63
N ARG A 314 -5.13 15.57 -2.55
CA ARG A 314 -4.58 16.35 -1.42
C ARG A 314 -5.57 16.33 -0.26
N ARG A 315 -5.58 15.24 0.51
CA ARG A 315 -6.40 15.06 1.71
C ARG A 315 -5.52 14.98 2.94
N ARG A 316 -6.04 15.48 4.06
CA ARG A 316 -5.36 15.48 5.35
C ARG A 316 -5.13 14.04 5.82
N ILE A 317 -3.90 13.69 6.21
CA ILE A 317 -3.61 12.42 6.87
C ILE A 317 -3.17 12.68 8.32
N VAL A 318 -3.80 12.01 9.28
CA VAL A 318 -3.44 12.12 10.71
C VAL A 318 -3.25 10.73 11.29
N SER A 319 -2.00 10.36 11.56
CA SER A 319 -1.65 9.08 12.20
C SER A 319 -1.64 9.24 13.71
N VAL A 320 -2.62 8.65 14.39
CA VAL A 320 -2.68 8.58 15.85
C VAL A 320 -1.92 7.35 16.32
N ILE A 321 -0.87 7.58 17.11
CA ILE A 321 -0.09 6.53 17.78
C ILE A 321 -0.75 6.24 19.12
N GLY A 322 -1.38 5.07 19.18
CA GLY A 322 -2.18 4.62 20.32
C GLY A 322 -1.37 4.22 21.55
N ARG A 323 -2.07 3.68 22.54
CA ARG A 323 -1.47 3.19 23.79
C ARG A 323 -0.79 1.84 23.55
N PRO A 324 0.41 1.60 24.13
CA PRO A 324 1.09 0.32 24.00
C PRO A 324 0.36 -0.79 24.76
N ILE A 325 0.23 -1.93 24.11
CA ILE A 325 -0.25 -3.18 24.71
C ILE A 325 0.98 -3.97 25.09
N ASN A 326 1.17 -4.12 26.40
CA ASN A 326 2.30 -4.82 26.96
C ASN A 326 2.13 -6.32 26.66
N VAL A 327 3.20 -6.96 26.20
CA VAL A 327 3.19 -8.40 25.92
C VAL A 327 4.24 -9.13 26.76
N GLU A 328 3.86 -10.27 27.31
CA GLU A 328 4.81 -11.15 27.97
C GLU A 328 5.51 -12.04 26.94
N LYS A 329 6.85 -12.05 26.96
CA LYS A 329 7.61 -12.81 25.99
C LYS A 329 7.34 -14.31 26.14
N SER A 330 6.92 -14.96 25.05
CA SER A 330 6.72 -16.41 24.98
C SER A 330 7.23 -16.95 23.65
N GLU A 331 8.12 -17.93 23.68
CA GLU A 331 8.65 -18.55 22.46
C GLU A 331 7.56 -19.27 21.66
N ARG A 332 6.59 -19.87 22.37
CA ARG A 332 5.49 -20.65 21.81
C ARG A 332 4.16 -20.12 22.37
N PRO A 333 3.70 -18.95 21.92
CA PRO A 333 2.48 -18.37 22.42
C PRO A 333 1.27 -19.23 22.04
N THR A 334 0.38 -19.45 22.99
CA THR A 334 -0.86 -20.21 22.73
C THR A 334 -1.84 -19.36 21.91
N THR A 335 -2.82 -20.02 21.29
CA THR A 335 -3.87 -19.32 20.53
C THR A 335 -4.66 -18.36 21.41
N GLU A 336 -4.93 -18.75 22.66
CA GLU A 336 -5.67 -17.96 23.64
C GLU A 336 -4.90 -16.70 24.02
N GLN A 337 -3.57 -16.80 24.23
CA GLN A 337 -2.71 -15.65 24.48
C GLN A 337 -2.72 -14.67 23.31
N ILE A 338 -2.59 -15.18 22.08
CA ILE A 338 -2.62 -14.36 20.87
C ILE A 338 -3.98 -13.66 20.72
N GLN A 339 -5.07 -14.36 20.96
CA GLN A 339 -6.43 -13.81 20.86
C GLN A 339 -6.73 -12.79 21.96
N ALA A 340 -6.24 -13.00 23.19
CA ALA A 340 -6.36 -12.02 24.26
C ALA A 340 -5.67 -10.70 23.91
N VAL A 341 -4.45 -10.77 23.38
CA VAL A 341 -3.72 -9.59 22.89
C VAL A 341 -4.40 -8.96 21.68
N GLN A 342 -4.93 -9.77 20.74
CA GLN A 342 -5.71 -9.27 19.60
C GLN A 342 -6.94 -8.48 20.05
N LYS A 343 -7.64 -8.97 21.07
CA LYS A 343 -8.81 -8.28 21.62
C LYS A 343 -8.42 -6.90 22.15
N LEU A 344 -7.38 -6.82 22.99
CA LEU A 344 -6.86 -5.53 23.48
C LEU A 344 -6.45 -4.59 22.34
N TYR A 345 -5.85 -5.15 21.29
CA TYR A 345 -5.44 -4.41 20.10
C TYR A 345 -6.63 -3.82 19.33
N ILE A 346 -7.69 -4.61 19.13
CA ILE A 346 -8.92 -4.17 18.47
C ILE A 346 -9.66 -3.15 19.34
N ASP A 347 -9.76 -3.39 20.65
CA ASP A 347 -10.41 -2.48 21.59
C ASP A 347 -9.74 -1.09 21.58
N GLU A 348 -8.40 -1.06 21.51
CA GLU A 348 -7.66 0.20 21.40
C GLU A 348 -7.85 0.90 20.05
N LEU A 349 -7.93 0.17 18.93
CA LEU A 349 -8.29 0.77 17.63
C LEU A 349 -9.68 1.41 17.66
N TYR A 350 -10.67 0.73 18.25
CA TYR A 350 -12.01 1.31 18.44
C TYR A 350 -11.96 2.53 19.36
N ARG A 351 -11.18 2.49 20.46
CA ARG A 351 -11.02 3.65 21.33
C ARG A 351 -10.47 4.85 20.57
N ILE A 352 -9.41 4.67 19.78
CA ILE A 352 -8.84 5.75 18.95
C ILE A 352 -9.88 6.29 17.97
N TRP A 353 -10.61 5.39 17.29
CA TRP A 353 -11.69 5.77 16.38
C TRP A 353 -12.75 6.62 17.08
N GLU A 354 -13.35 6.12 18.16
CA GLU A 354 -14.38 6.83 18.93
C GLU A 354 -13.89 8.18 19.46
N THR A 355 -12.62 8.27 19.86
CA THR A 355 -12.05 9.51 20.40
C THR A 355 -11.90 10.60 19.32
N TYR A 356 -11.58 10.23 18.08
CA TYR A 356 -11.15 11.20 17.06
C TYR A 356 -11.98 11.24 15.78
N LYS A 357 -12.94 10.32 15.58
CA LYS A 357 -13.75 10.25 14.35
C LYS A 357 -14.50 11.54 14.04
N ASP A 358 -15.00 12.25 15.05
CA ASP A 358 -15.75 13.50 14.84
C ASP A 358 -14.85 14.70 14.52
N VAL A 359 -13.52 14.56 14.72
CA VAL A 359 -12.54 15.60 14.40
C VAL A 359 -11.86 15.33 13.06
N PHE A 360 -11.49 14.08 12.79
CA PHE A 360 -10.67 13.71 11.63
C PHE A 360 -11.40 12.93 10.54
N ALA A 361 -12.61 12.42 10.81
CA ALA A 361 -13.45 11.69 9.86
C ALA A 361 -14.87 12.28 9.80
N THR A 362 -14.94 13.60 9.58
CA THR A 362 -16.22 14.34 9.48
C THR A 362 -17.07 13.87 8.30
N ASP A 363 -16.44 13.45 7.21
CA ASP A 363 -17.09 13.02 5.96
C ASP A 363 -17.25 11.48 5.89
N ARG A 364 -17.19 10.80 7.04
CA ARG A 364 -17.31 9.32 7.09
C ARG A 364 -18.66 8.86 6.57
N ARG A 365 -18.64 7.79 5.78
CA ARG A 365 -19.84 7.12 5.25
C ARG A 365 -20.32 5.98 6.14
N LYS A 366 -19.42 5.45 6.96
CA LYS A 366 -19.71 4.40 7.94
C LYS A 366 -18.70 4.43 9.08
N GLU A 367 -19.08 3.77 10.16
CA GLU A 367 -18.20 3.53 11.30
C GLU A 367 -17.11 2.50 10.98
N LEU A 368 -16.07 2.49 11.81
CA LEU A 368 -14.99 1.51 11.76
C LEU A 368 -15.55 0.08 11.83
N SER A 369 -15.05 -0.79 10.95
CA SER A 369 -15.42 -2.20 10.93
C SER A 369 -14.19 -3.09 10.83
N ILE A 370 -14.14 -4.14 11.65
CA ILE A 370 -13.10 -5.17 11.58
C ILE A 370 -13.59 -6.34 10.71
N ILE A 371 -12.97 -6.49 9.54
CA ILE A 371 -13.26 -7.51 8.55
C ILE A 371 -12.18 -8.62 8.55
N ASP A 372 -12.44 -9.66 7.74
CA ASP A 372 -11.66 -10.90 7.67
C ASP A 372 -10.16 -10.72 7.37
#